data_AF-A0A525JT49-F1
#
_entry.id   AF-A0A525JT49-F1
#
_cell.length_a   1.000
_cell.length_b   1.000
_cell.length_c   1.000
_cell.angle_alpha   90.00
_cell.angle_beta   90.00
_cell.angle_gamma   90.00
#
_symmetry.space_group_name_H-M   'P 1'
#
loop_
_entity.id
_entity.type
_entity.pdbx_description
1 polymer ?
#
loop_
_entity_poly.entity_id
_entity_poly.type
_entity_poly.pdbx_seq_one_letter_code
_entity_poly.pdbx_strand_id
1 'polypeptide(L)'
;MTFLAPARCNSLFEKIRCKWSCTCDQTMTFLGLPHDVFAFTFIQELIARSLGLKLGSYKHMAGSLHIYDADKEKVRTFLKEAYQSRILMPRMPPGDPWPNLKKLIRAEARIRQGSPVQIDRLDIPELLGRFDESVTGIRAE
;
A
#
# COMPACT_ATOMS: atom_id res chain seq x y z
N MET A 1 -23.71 10.79 -14.08
CA MET A 1 -23.19 9.82 -13.11
C MET A 1 -22.42 8.77 -13.90
N THR A 2 -21.18 9.07 -14.26
CA THR A 2 -20.36 8.19 -15.10
C THR A 2 -19.84 7.06 -14.21
N PHE A 3 -20.36 5.86 -14.39
CA PHE A 3 -19.78 4.65 -13.81
C PHE A 3 -18.32 4.56 -14.30
N LEU A 4 -17.36 4.83 -13.42
CA LEU A 4 -15.98 4.39 -13.62
C LEU A 4 -16.01 2.86 -13.56
N ALA A 5 -15.88 2.21 -14.72
CA ALA A 5 -15.65 0.78 -14.75
C ALA A 5 -14.42 0.46 -13.87
N PRO A 6 -14.45 -0.58 -13.02
CA PRO A 6 -13.29 -0.93 -12.23
C PRO A 6 -12.10 -1.15 -13.17
N ALA A 7 -10.97 -0.54 -12.86
CA ALA A 7 -9.73 -0.80 -13.58
C ALA A 7 -9.45 -2.30 -13.50
N ARG A 8 -9.53 -3.01 -14.63
CA ARG A 8 -9.17 -4.43 -14.66
C ARG A 8 -7.67 -4.51 -14.49
N CYS A 9 -7.26 -5.17 -13.41
CA CYS A 9 -5.85 -5.47 -13.20
C CYS A 9 -5.67 -6.98 -13.09
N ASN A 10 -4.81 -7.52 -13.95
CA ASN A 10 -4.35 -8.90 -13.84
C ASN A 10 -2.99 -8.89 -13.13
N SER A 11 -2.85 -9.75 -12.13
CA SER A 11 -1.58 -9.93 -11.40
C SER A 11 -1.05 -11.34 -11.60
N LEU A 12 0.24 -11.44 -11.89
CA LEU A 12 0.96 -12.70 -12.01
C LEU A 12 2.06 -12.75 -10.94
N PHE A 13 2.03 -13.80 -10.11
CA PHE A 13 3.05 -14.05 -9.10
C PHE A 13 3.91 -15.26 -9.48
N GLU A 14 5.19 -15.01 -9.76
CA GLU A 14 6.16 -16.06 -10.08
C GLU A 14 6.79 -16.58 -8.76
N LYS A 15 6.29 -17.72 -8.24
CA LYS A 15 6.68 -18.29 -6.94
C LYS A 15 8.18 -18.46 -6.74
N ILE A 16 8.93 -18.88 -7.77
CA ILE A 16 10.35 -19.25 -7.64
C ILE A 16 11.25 -18.03 -7.34
N ARG A 17 10.84 -16.82 -7.74
CA ARG A 17 11.62 -15.58 -7.53
C ARG A 17 10.84 -14.48 -6.80
N CYS A 18 9.65 -14.80 -6.28
CA CYS A 18 8.68 -13.83 -5.73
C CYS A 18 8.58 -12.56 -6.57
N LYS A 19 8.51 -12.70 -7.90
CA LYS A 19 8.27 -11.57 -8.78
C LYS A 19 6.79 -11.32 -8.90
N TRP A 20 6.43 -10.05 -8.89
CA TRP A 20 5.06 -9.62 -9.05
C TRP A 20 4.94 -8.74 -10.29
N SER A 21 4.07 -9.12 -11.21
CA SER A 21 3.75 -8.33 -12.39
C SER A 21 2.27 -7.96 -12.33
N CYS A 22 1.97 -6.66 -12.30
CA CYS A 22 0.62 -6.14 -12.46
C CYS A 22 0.48 -5.54 -13.86
N THR A 23 -0.54 -5.98 -14.60
CA THR A 23 -1.00 -5.31 -15.82
C THR A 23 -2.36 -4.70 -15.54
N CYS A 24 -2.42 -3.37 -15.48
CA CYS A 24 -3.66 -2.63 -15.26
C CYS A 24 -3.98 -1.80 -16.52
N ASP A 25 -5.22 -1.85 -17.02
CA ASP A 25 -5.60 -1.13 -18.25
C ASP A 25 -5.61 0.40 -18.07
N GLN A 26 -6.08 0.87 -16.91
CA GLN A 26 -6.24 2.29 -16.60
C GLN A 26 -5.74 2.54 -15.18
N THR A 27 -4.88 3.56 -15.01
CA THR A 27 -4.32 3.93 -13.70
C THR A 27 -4.31 5.45 -13.55
N MET A 28 -4.65 5.93 -12.35
CA MET A 28 -4.61 7.34 -12.01
C MET A 28 -3.26 7.67 -11.38
N THR A 29 -2.46 8.52 -12.02
CA THR A 29 -1.04 8.71 -11.64
C THR A 29 -0.87 9.36 -10.27
N PHE A 30 -1.73 10.33 -9.93
CA PHE A 30 -1.54 11.17 -8.73
C PHE A 30 -2.13 10.54 -7.46
N LEU A 31 -3.34 9.98 -7.55
CA LEU A 31 -4.04 9.40 -6.39
C LEU A 31 -3.97 7.87 -6.40
N GLY A 32 -4.25 7.22 -7.53
CA GLY A 32 -4.39 5.76 -7.57
C GLY A 32 -3.06 5.01 -7.52
N LEU A 33 -2.08 5.44 -8.32
CA LEU A 33 -0.82 4.72 -8.51
C LEU A 33 -0.02 4.55 -7.20
N PRO A 34 0.13 5.56 -6.33
CA PRO A 34 0.81 5.36 -5.04
C PRO A 34 0.10 4.32 -4.17
N HIS A 35 -1.23 4.35 -4.11
CA HIS A 35 -2.02 3.38 -3.36
C HIS A 35 -1.90 1.97 -3.94
N ASP A 36 -1.96 1.83 -5.26
CA ASP A 36 -1.84 0.54 -5.96
C ASP A 36 -0.45 -0.08 -5.77
N VAL A 37 0.61 0.72 -5.96
CA VAL A 37 2.00 0.28 -5.76
C VAL A 37 2.21 -0.14 -4.32
N PHE A 38 1.73 0.64 -3.35
CA PHE A 38 1.80 0.27 -1.94
C PHE A 38 1.06 -1.05 -1.66
N ALA A 39 -0.20 -1.17 -2.10
CA ALA A 39 -1.01 -2.36 -1.84
C ALA A 39 -0.41 -3.62 -2.47
N PHE A 40 0.00 -3.59 -3.74
CA PHE A 40 0.56 -4.77 -4.42
C PHE A 40 1.92 -5.18 -3.86
N THR A 41 2.79 -4.21 -3.55
CA THR A 41 4.09 -4.52 -2.95
C THR A 41 3.95 -5.01 -1.50
N PHE A 42 2.96 -4.51 -0.75
CA PHE A 42 2.62 -5.03 0.57
C PHE A 42 2.13 -6.48 0.51
N ILE A 43 1.24 -6.81 -0.43
CA ILE A 43 0.75 -8.19 -0.63
C ILE A 43 1.90 -9.11 -1.07
N GLN A 44 2.76 -8.65 -1.99
CA GLN A 44 3.94 -9.39 -2.42
C GLN A 44 4.85 -9.72 -1.22
N GLU A 45 5.10 -8.74 -0.35
CA GLU A 45 5.89 -8.94 0.87
C GLU A 45 5.21 -9.90 1.84
N LEU A 46 3.91 -9.77 2.06
CA LEU A 46 3.12 -10.65 2.93
C LEU A 46 3.22 -12.12 2.49
N ILE A 47 3.09 -12.37 1.19
CA ILE A 47 3.17 -13.71 0.60
C ILE A 47 4.60 -14.24 0.66
N ALA A 48 5.61 -13.40 0.34
CA ALA A 48 7.01 -13.79 0.43
C ALA A 48 7.38 -14.20 1.86
N ARG A 49 6.93 -13.46 2.88
CA ARG A 49 7.15 -13.78 4.29
C ARG A 49 6.44 -15.07 4.71
N SER A 50 5.18 -15.22 4.33
CA SER A 50 4.40 -16.43 4.64
C SER A 50 5.05 -17.71 4.07
N LEU A 51 5.74 -17.60 2.93
CA LEU A 51 6.43 -18.71 2.26
C LEU A 51 7.91 -18.83 2.63
N GLY A 52 8.46 -17.93 3.46
CA GLY A 52 9.89 -17.91 3.78
C GLY A 52 10.80 -17.58 2.59
N LEU A 53 10.28 -16.90 1.57
CA LEU A 53 11.00 -16.57 0.34
C LEU A 53 11.57 -15.15 0.37
N LYS A 54 12.59 -14.90 -0.46
CA LYS A 54 13.18 -13.56 -0.66
C LYS A 54 12.30 -12.74 -1.60
N LEU A 55 12.10 -11.46 -1.28
CA LEU A 55 11.43 -10.48 -2.13
C LEU A 55 12.11 -10.38 -3.51
N GLY A 56 11.30 -10.49 -4.57
CA GLY A 56 11.71 -10.28 -5.96
C GLY A 56 11.37 -8.89 -6.49
N SER A 57 11.53 -8.71 -7.80
CA SER A 57 11.17 -7.46 -8.48
C SER A 57 9.66 -7.30 -8.65
N TYR A 58 9.15 -6.10 -8.40
CA TYR A 58 7.80 -5.68 -8.78
C TYR A 58 7.83 -4.95 -10.14
N LYS A 59 6.91 -5.27 -11.03
CA LYS A 59 6.70 -4.59 -12.31
C LYS A 59 5.23 -4.16 -12.42
N HIS A 60 5.01 -2.87 -12.67
CA HIS A 60 3.68 -2.32 -12.92
C HIS A 60 3.60 -1.86 -14.37
N MET A 61 2.70 -2.47 -15.14
CA MET A 61 2.41 -2.15 -16.52
C MET A 61 1.04 -1.49 -16.56
N ALA A 62 1.00 -0.22 -16.94
CA ALA A 62 -0.23 0.54 -17.10
C ALA A 62 -0.48 0.80 -18.59
N GLY A 63 -1.68 0.49 -19.08
CA GLY A 63 -2.08 0.79 -20.46
C GLY A 63 -2.27 2.29 -20.70
N SER A 64 -2.97 2.96 -19.77
CA SER A 64 -3.18 4.39 -19.80
C SER A 64 -3.01 4.98 -18.39
N LEU A 65 -2.23 6.06 -18.32
CA LEU A 65 -1.93 6.84 -17.11
C LEU A 65 -2.58 8.21 -17.26
N HIS A 66 -3.56 8.51 -16.42
CA HIS A 66 -4.29 9.77 -16.46
C HIS A 66 -4.24 10.52 -15.14
N ILE A 67 -4.45 11.82 -15.21
CA ILE A 67 -4.58 12.73 -14.06
C ILE A 67 -5.92 13.43 -14.23
N TYR A 68 -6.69 13.54 -13.15
CA TYR A 68 -7.94 14.31 -13.20
C TYR A 68 -7.67 15.80 -13.37
N ASP A 69 -8.50 16.47 -14.16
CA ASP A 69 -8.40 17.91 -14.35
C ASP A 69 -8.45 18.69 -13.03
N ALA A 70 -9.28 18.22 -12.09
CA ALA A 70 -9.43 18.80 -10.76
C ALA A 70 -8.15 18.74 -9.90
N ASP A 71 -7.25 17.78 -10.17
CA ASP A 71 -6.03 17.59 -9.39
C ASP A 71 -4.79 18.19 -10.07
N LYS A 72 -4.92 18.77 -11.27
CA LYS A 72 -3.79 19.35 -12.01
C LYS A 72 -3.02 20.40 -11.22
N GLU A 73 -3.72 21.28 -10.49
CA GLU A 73 -3.06 22.30 -9.67
C GLU A 73 -2.33 21.69 -8.46
N LYS A 74 -2.88 20.65 -7.84
CA LYS A 74 -2.19 19.92 -6.75
C LYS A 74 -0.92 19.24 -7.25
N VAL A 75 -1.00 18.61 -8.43
CA VAL A 75 0.17 18.01 -9.10
C VAL A 75 1.22 19.08 -9.39
N ARG A 76 0.83 20.24 -9.90
CA ARG A 76 1.76 21.35 -10.17
C ARG A 76 2.45 21.84 -8.90
N THR A 77 1.71 21.94 -7.79
CA THR A 77 2.28 22.30 -6.48
C THR A 77 3.27 21.23 -6.01
N PHE A 78 2.88 19.95 -6.07
CA PHE A 78 3.75 18.83 -5.70
C PHE A 78 5.05 18.79 -6.53
N LEU A 79 4.97 19.06 -7.84
CA LEU A 79 6.15 19.14 -8.71
C LEU A 79 7.04 20.35 -8.41
N LYS A 80 6.48 21.42 -7.83
CA LYS A 80 7.22 22.62 -7.40
C LYS A 80 7.84 22.47 -6.01
N GLU A 81 7.52 21.41 -5.26
CA GLU A 81 8.16 21.16 -3.98
C GLU A 81 9.67 20.98 -4.19
N ALA A 82 10.45 21.90 -3.61
CA ALA A 82 11.90 21.92 -3.77
C ALA A 82 12.57 20.71 -3.10
N TYR A 83 11.91 20.11 -2.12
CA TYR A 83 12.42 18.96 -1.38
C TYR A 83 11.36 17.85 -1.28
N GLN A 84 11.63 16.75 -1.97
CA GLN A 84 10.85 15.52 -1.86
C GLN A 84 11.56 14.57 -0.88
N SER A 85 10.96 14.35 0.29
CA SER A 85 11.53 13.47 1.31
C SER A 85 11.60 12.03 0.77
N ARG A 86 12.75 11.38 0.97
CA ARG A 86 12.97 9.98 0.60
C ARG A 86 12.92 9.11 1.85
N ILE A 87 11.73 8.99 2.43
CA ILE A 87 11.51 8.13 3.58
C ILE A 87 11.31 6.71 3.05
N LEU A 88 12.18 5.79 3.49
CA LEU A 88 12.08 4.40 3.12
C LEU A 88 11.05 3.72 4.02
N MET A 89 10.14 2.95 3.42
CA MET A 89 9.29 2.07 4.20
C MET A 89 10.14 1.00 4.91
N PRO A 90 9.99 0.82 6.23
CA PRO A 90 10.66 -0.24 6.95
C PRO A 90 10.26 -1.62 6.41
N ARG A 91 11.17 -2.59 6.49
CA ARG A 91 10.90 -3.97 6.06
C ARG A 91 9.91 -4.66 7.00
N MET A 92 9.11 -5.59 6.48
CA MET A 92 8.26 -6.44 7.32
C MET A 92 9.12 -7.28 8.26
N PRO A 93 8.74 -7.42 9.54
CA PRO A 93 9.46 -8.28 10.48
C PRO A 93 9.57 -9.72 9.94
N PRO A 94 10.63 -10.45 10.33
CA PRO A 94 10.77 -11.85 9.98
C PRO A 94 9.70 -12.70 10.70
N GLY A 95 9.30 -13.81 10.07
CA GLY A 95 8.30 -14.74 10.63
C GLY A 95 6.96 -14.69 9.90
N ASP A 96 5.96 -15.36 10.46
CA ASP A 96 4.60 -15.39 9.94
C ASP A 96 3.86 -14.07 10.29
N PRO A 97 3.45 -13.27 9.29
CA PRO A 97 2.74 -12.02 9.54
C PRO A 97 1.25 -12.20 9.89
N TRP A 98 0.66 -13.39 9.63
CA TRP A 98 -0.78 -13.61 9.77
C TRP A 98 -1.35 -13.40 11.17
N PRO A 99 -0.69 -13.80 12.28
CA PRO A 99 -1.19 -13.55 13.63
C PRO A 99 -1.35 -12.05 13.93
N ASN A 100 -0.36 -11.25 13.54
CA ASN A 100 -0.36 -9.80 13.73
C ASN A 100 -1.38 -9.13 12.81
N LEU A 101 -1.50 -9.58 11.56
CA LEU A 101 -2.51 -9.07 10.63
C LEU A 101 -3.94 -9.34 11.12
N LYS A 102 -4.22 -10.53 11.69
CA LYS A 102 -5.53 -10.84 12.28
C LYS A 102 -5.87 -9.94 13.46
N LYS A 103 -4.88 -9.61 14.31
CA LYS A 103 -5.05 -8.64 15.40
C LYS A 103 -5.39 -7.26 14.83
N LEU A 104 -4.67 -6.81 13.80
CA LEU A 104 -4.89 -5.52 13.15
C LEU A 104 -6.28 -5.42 12.52
N ILE A 105 -6.73 -6.43 11.76
CA ILE A 105 -8.06 -6.45 11.13
C ILE A 105 -9.17 -6.41 12.19
N ARG A 106 -9.00 -7.11 13.32
CA ARG A 106 -9.96 -7.05 14.43
C ARG A 106 -10.01 -5.66 15.07
N ALA A 107 -8.87 -5.01 15.22
CA ALA A 107 -8.80 -3.65 15.74
C ALA A 107 -9.44 -2.64 14.77
N GLU A 108 -9.10 -2.73 13.47
CA GLU A 108 -9.69 -1.91 12.40
C GLU A 108 -11.22 -2.03 12.38
N ALA A 109 -11.74 -3.26 12.45
CA ALA A 109 -13.18 -3.50 12.44
C ALA A 109 -13.89 -2.87 13.65
N ARG A 110 -13.27 -2.89 14.83
CA ARG A 110 -13.79 -2.25 16.04
C ARG A 110 -13.80 -0.73 15.92
N ILE A 111 -12.72 -0.15 15.39
CA ILE A 111 -12.61 1.31 15.16
C ILE A 111 -13.69 1.76 14.17
N ARG A 112 -13.87 1.04 13.05
CA ARG A 112 -14.92 1.35 12.06
C ARG A 112 -16.33 1.27 12.65
N GLN A 113 -16.56 0.43 13.65
CA GLN A 113 -17.83 0.31 14.37
C GLN A 113 -17.98 1.34 15.51
N GLY A 114 -17.03 2.27 15.67
CA GLY A 114 -17.04 3.29 16.72
C GLY A 114 -16.73 2.76 18.12
N SER A 115 -16.24 1.53 18.24
CA SER A 115 -15.83 0.96 19.52
C SER A 115 -14.43 1.45 19.89
N PRO A 116 -14.22 2.01 21.10
CA PRO A 116 -12.90 2.45 21.51
C PRO A 116 -11.95 1.25 21.61
N VAL A 117 -10.77 1.40 21.02
CA VAL A 117 -9.67 0.43 21.06
C VAL A 117 -8.49 1.13 21.71
N GLN A 118 -7.93 0.54 22.78
CA GLN A 118 -6.71 1.05 23.39
C GLN A 118 -5.52 0.60 22.53
N ILE A 119 -4.95 1.55 21.80
CA ILE A 119 -3.84 1.33 20.86
C ILE A 119 -2.59 0.85 21.62
N ASP A 120 -2.34 1.41 22.81
CA ASP A 120 -1.16 1.10 23.65
C ASP A 120 -1.12 -0.35 24.16
N ARG A 121 -2.26 -1.06 24.12
CA ARG A 121 -2.37 -2.47 24.56
C ARG A 121 -2.40 -3.47 23.40
N LEU A 122 -2.34 -2.99 22.16
CA LEU A 122 -2.20 -3.87 20.99
C LEU A 122 -0.76 -4.35 20.93
N ASP A 123 -0.51 -5.53 21.48
CA ASP A 123 0.78 -6.21 21.41
C ASP A 123 1.06 -6.68 19.96
N ILE A 124 1.49 -5.72 19.13
CA ILE A 124 1.88 -5.85 17.73
C ILE A 124 3.24 -5.16 17.57
N PRO A 125 4.32 -5.74 18.14
CA PRO A 125 5.52 -4.97 18.48
C PRO A 125 6.26 -4.34 17.29
N GLU A 126 6.19 -4.95 16.09
CA GLU A 126 6.97 -4.48 14.93
C GLU A 126 6.14 -4.18 13.67
N LEU A 127 4.87 -4.61 13.61
CA LEU A 127 4.04 -4.35 12.43
C LEU A 127 3.53 -2.90 12.43
N LEU A 128 3.16 -2.37 13.60
CA LEU A 128 2.52 -1.06 13.72
C LEU A 128 3.51 0.10 13.50
N GLY A 129 4.77 -0.06 13.93
CA GLY A 129 5.83 0.93 13.69
C GLY A 129 6.18 1.17 12.22
N ARG A 130 5.69 0.30 11.31
CA ARG A 130 5.82 0.50 9.85
C ARG A 130 4.78 1.47 9.29
N PHE A 131 3.66 1.62 9.98
CA PHE A 131 2.55 2.48 9.59
C PHE A 131 2.56 3.82 10.33
N ASP A 132 3.64 4.12 11.05
CA ASP A 132 3.82 5.40 11.74
C ASP A 132 3.61 6.57 10.78
N GLU A 133 3.09 7.68 11.29
CA GLU A 133 2.73 8.87 10.51
C GLU A 133 3.95 9.44 9.77
N SER A 134 5.14 9.26 10.34
CA SER A 134 6.42 9.63 9.74
C SER A 134 6.72 8.88 8.43
N VAL A 135 6.15 7.69 8.23
CA VAL A 135 6.39 6.81 7.07
C VAL A 135 5.24 6.86 6.06
N THR A 136 4.00 6.98 6.54
CA THR A 136 2.81 6.90 5.68
C THR A 136 2.35 8.26 5.15
N GLY A 137 2.70 9.37 5.81
CA GLY A 137 2.27 10.72 5.41
C GLY A 137 0.75 10.94 5.44
N ILE A 138 -0.01 9.97 5.96
CA ILE A 138 -1.45 10.05 6.14
C ILE A 138 -1.68 10.76 7.47
N ARG A 139 -2.04 12.05 7.43
CA ARG A 139 -2.56 12.73 8.63
C ARG A 139 -3.88 12.09 9.02
N ALA A 140 -3.97 11.58 10.24
CA ALA A 140 -5.26 11.32 10.87
C ALA A 140 -5.87 12.68 11.22
N GLU A 141 -6.73 13.19 10.33
CA GLU A 141 -7.66 14.30 10.64
C GLU A 141 -9.01 13.73 11.07
#